data_AF-A0A2T7PCX6-F1
#
_entry.id   AF-A0A2T7PCX6-F1
#
_cell.length_a   1.000
_cell.length_b   1.000
_cell.length_c   1.000
_cell.angle_alpha   90.00
_cell.angle_beta   90.00
_cell.angle_gamma   90.00
#
_symmetry.space_group_name_H-M   'P 1'
#
loop_
_entity.id
_entity.type
_entity.pdbx_description
1 polymer ?
#
loop_
_entity_poly.entity_id
_entity_poly.type
_entity_poly.pdbx_seq_one_letter_code
_entity_poly.pdbx_strand_id
1 'polypeptide(L)'
;MGAVFCCCDNNVREEGATPKTPLLSGAQSKPVVSQNQEVSFAQEDHAPQSGHSVRQHRPDAIKNQEFVTSVDQLESVTLTQLPPQFPTLNKTFQDHGKLYNELYSNFKDMRQSLNDFKGKFVQETAGIPIIADCLKVLSARCGGAKISAQRQKNCIQLMFDQREVSENCSGLPEDALEPLELYNKVNRLIKGVLDKAPQVNKSLGLVLEDEQNLRKVITKSDLPPKEASEALHACIENISRLRKLPGFIEIIEKYTHKIFLEILEGSKVLLEEKEVQR
;
A
#
# COMPACT_ATOMS: atom_id res chain seq x y z
N MET A 1 12.17 46.89 -0.82
CA MET A 1 13.47 47.58 -0.81
C MET A 1 14.21 47.11 0.43
N GLY A 2 15.39 46.52 0.42
CA GLY A 2 16.28 46.02 -0.62
C GLY A 2 17.26 45.08 0.09
N ALA A 3 17.61 43.97 -0.55
CA ALA A 3 18.71 43.11 -0.13
C ALA A 3 20.03 43.72 -0.60
N VAL A 4 21.13 43.59 0.17
CA VAL A 4 22.48 43.39 -0.38
C VAL A 4 23.34 42.58 0.62
N PHE A 5 24.04 41.61 0.01
CA PHE A 5 25.02 40.63 0.46
C PHE A 5 26.44 41.19 0.67
N CYS A 6 27.25 40.52 1.51
CA CYS A 6 28.67 40.14 1.26
C CYS A 6 29.13 39.24 2.44
N CYS A 7 29.48 37.96 2.25
CA CYS A 7 30.75 37.40 1.72
C CYS A 7 31.95 37.72 2.63
N CYS A 8 32.87 36.84 3.01
CA CYS A 8 33.18 35.42 2.82
C CYS A 8 34.31 35.16 3.85
N ASP A 9 34.43 33.97 4.42
CA ASP A 9 35.79 33.50 4.75
C ASP A 9 35.94 31.99 4.62
N ASN A 10 37.11 31.66 4.09
CA ASN A 10 37.50 30.39 3.51
C ASN A 10 37.87 29.37 4.58
N ASN A 11 37.60 28.09 4.31
CA ASN A 11 38.54 27.04 4.72
C ASN A 11 38.50 25.87 3.73
N VAL A 12 39.42 25.96 2.78
CA VAL A 12 39.89 24.84 1.96
C VAL A 12 40.84 24.01 2.83
N ARG A 13 40.57 22.71 2.94
CA ARG A 13 41.56 21.71 3.33
C ARG A 13 41.53 20.59 2.28
N GLU A 14 42.51 20.61 1.40
CA GLU A 14 42.97 19.44 0.65
C GLU A 14 44.01 18.68 1.48
N GLU A 15 43.96 17.35 1.35
CA GLU A 15 45.08 16.40 1.16
C GLU A 15 44.90 15.10 1.96
N GLY A 16 45.02 13.96 1.25
CA GLY A 16 45.65 12.78 1.84
C GLY A 16 44.99 11.40 1.65
N ALA A 17 45.31 10.79 0.51
CA ALA A 17 45.63 9.36 0.32
C ALA A 17 44.64 8.24 0.75
N THR A 18 44.01 7.65 -0.26
CA THR A 18 43.38 6.30 -0.21
C THR A 18 44.44 5.18 -0.24
N PRO A 19 44.40 4.20 0.67
CA PRO A 19 45.22 2.99 0.55
C PRO A 19 44.55 1.93 -0.35
N LYS A 20 45.41 1.31 -1.15
CA LYS A 20 45.19 0.39 -2.28
C LYS A 20 44.52 -0.92 -1.86
N THR A 21 43.48 -1.32 -2.61
CA THR A 21 42.93 -2.68 -2.63
C THR A 21 43.91 -3.63 -3.33
N PRO A 22 44.31 -4.76 -2.74
CA PRO A 22 45.10 -5.76 -3.46
C PRO A 22 44.19 -6.64 -4.33
N LEU A 23 44.43 -6.62 -5.64
CA LEU A 23 44.00 -7.66 -6.59
C LEU A 23 44.86 -8.91 -6.38
N LEU A 24 44.23 -10.06 -6.15
CA LEU A 24 44.89 -11.37 -6.19
C LEU A 24 44.37 -12.15 -7.39
N SER A 25 45.18 -12.15 -8.45
CA SER A 25 45.11 -13.07 -9.58
C SER A 25 46.11 -14.21 -9.37
N GLY A 26 45.59 -15.45 -9.28
CA GLY A 26 46.08 -16.66 -9.94
C GLY A 26 47.44 -17.26 -9.61
N ALA A 27 47.43 -18.47 -9.01
CA ALA A 27 48.27 -19.62 -9.37
C ALA A 27 47.66 -20.88 -8.72
N GLN A 28 46.95 -21.74 -9.47
CA GLN A 28 47.48 -22.97 -10.07
C GLN A 28 48.17 -23.94 -9.09
N SER A 29 47.47 -25.02 -8.76
CA SER A 29 48.07 -26.36 -8.67
C SER A 29 47.00 -27.44 -8.88
N LYS A 30 47.34 -28.37 -9.77
CA LYS A 30 46.52 -29.41 -10.42
C LYS A 30 46.72 -30.78 -9.69
N PRO A 31 46.20 -31.92 -10.17
CA PRO A 31 45.36 -32.83 -9.37
C PRO A 31 46.04 -34.14 -8.96
N VAL A 32 45.37 -34.94 -8.10
CA VAL A 32 45.69 -36.37 -7.90
C VAL A 32 44.47 -37.21 -8.24
N VAL A 33 44.71 -38.19 -9.11
CA VAL A 33 43.81 -39.21 -9.67
C VAL A 33 44.10 -40.54 -8.97
N SER A 34 43.06 -41.33 -8.67
CA SER A 34 42.97 -42.79 -8.94
C SER A 34 41.65 -43.36 -8.42
N GLN A 35 40.74 -43.80 -9.32
CA GLN A 35 40.51 -45.21 -9.78
C GLN A 35 39.40 -45.87 -8.93
N ASN A 36 38.40 -46.62 -9.42
CA ASN A 36 37.91 -47.16 -10.69
C ASN A 36 36.38 -47.36 -10.47
N GLN A 37 35.47 -47.46 -11.46
CA GLN A 37 35.31 -48.60 -12.36
C GLN A 37 34.23 -48.32 -13.43
N GLU A 38 34.42 -48.95 -14.58
CA GLU A 38 33.75 -48.83 -15.88
C GLU A 38 32.28 -49.31 -15.90
N VAL A 39 31.45 -48.80 -16.82
CA VAL A 39 30.94 -49.53 -18.02
C VAL A 39 30.48 -48.52 -19.09
N SER A 40 30.90 -48.79 -20.32
CA SER A 40 30.78 -48.05 -21.59
C SER A 40 29.37 -48.06 -22.22
N PHE A 41 29.03 -47.07 -23.08
CA PHE A 41 28.87 -47.23 -24.54
C PHE A 41 28.33 -45.95 -25.25
N ALA A 42 29.09 -45.52 -26.27
CA ALA A 42 28.75 -44.85 -27.55
C ALA A 42 28.17 -43.40 -27.65
N GLN A 43 28.97 -42.54 -28.35
CA GLN A 43 28.69 -41.55 -29.44
C GLN A 43 27.27 -40.95 -29.59
N GLU A 44 27.03 -39.68 -29.93
CA GLU A 44 27.77 -38.68 -30.72
C GLU A 44 27.11 -37.26 -30.57
N ASP A 45 27.91 -36.21 -30.78
CA ASP A 45 27.62 -34.82 -31.20
C ASP A 45 26.29 -34.11 -30.89
N HIS A 46 26.36 -32.99 -30.14
CA HIS A 46 25.95 -31.63 -30.56
C HIS A 46 26.13 -30.61 -29.42
N ALA A 47 26.84 -29.51 -29.69
CA ALA A 47 26.84 -28.28 -28.88
C ALA A 47 25.73 -27.32 -29.37
N PRO A 48 25.53 -26.15 -28.71
CA PRO A 48 24.84 -25.93 -27.44
C PRO A 48 23.49 -25.21 -27.66
N GLN A 49 22.43 -25.58 -26.94
CA GLN A 49 21.17 -24.82 -26.97
C GLN A 49 21.07 -23.81 -25.82
N SER A 50 20.86 -22.58 -26.25
CA SER A 50 20.47 -21.38 -25.52
C SER A 50 19.61 -21.63 -24.27
N GLY A 51 20.07 -21.14 -23.13
CA GLY A 51 19.23 -20.92 -21.96
C GLY A 51 18.21 -19.83 -22.22
N HIS A 52 17.01 -20.20 -22.66
CA HIS A 52 15.86 -19.31 -22.61
C HIS A 52 15.40 -19.19 -21.17
N SER A 53 15.55 -17.97 -20.63
CA SER A 53 14.94 -17.56 -19.36
C SER A 53 13.42 -17.70 -19.47
N VAL A 54 12.90 -18.78 -18.86
CA VAL A 54 11.47 -18.99 -18.63
C VAL A 54 11.03 -18.00 -17.55
N ARG A 55 10.81 -16.74 -17.93
CA ARG A 55 9.91 -15.87 -17.16
C ARG A 55 8.52 -16.47 -17.28
N GLN A 56 8.18 -17.33 -16.32
CA GLN A 56 6.86 -17.93 -16.18
C GLN A 56 5.81 -16.82 -16.15
N HIS A 57 5.05 -16.69 -17.23
CA HIS A 57 3.78 -15.98 -17.23
C HIS A 57 2.82 -16.72 -16.29
N ARG A 58 2.84 -16.35 -15.01
CA ARG A 58 1.86 -16.84 -14.05
C ARG A 58 0.49 -16.22 -14.40
N PRO A 59 -0.59 -17.01 -14.59
CA PRO A 59 -1.89 -16.52 -14.98
C PRO A 59 -2.43 -15.45 -14.01
N ASP A 60 -3.02 -14.38 -14.54
CA ASP A 60 -3.53 -13.26 -13.73
C ASP A 60 -4.66 -13.67 -12.77
N ALA A 61 -5.36 -14.77 -13.05
CA ALA A 61 -6.34 -15.36 -12.16
C ALA A 61 -5.72 -15.79 -10.81
N ILE A 62 -4.52 -16.39 -10.83
CA ILE A 62 -3.83 -16.85 -9.62
C ILE A 62 -3.36 -15.64 -8.79
N LYS A 63 -2.83 -14.60 -9.43
CA LYS A 63 -2.40 -13.37 -8.75
C LYS A 63 -3.57 -12.63 -8.11
N ASN A 64 -4.71 -12.55 -8.80
CA ASN A 64 -5.92 -11.92 -8.26
C ASN A 64 -6.47 -12.73 -7.07
N GLN A 65 -6.42 -14.06 -7.12
CA GLN A 65 -6.89 -14.90 -6.01
C GLN A 65 -5.99 -14.76 -4.78
N GLU A 66 -4.66 -14.79 -4.93
CA GLU A 66 -3.70 -14.54 -3.84
C GLU A 66 -3.85 -13.13 -3.24
N PHE A 67 -4.19 -12.16 -4.08
CA PHE A 67 -4.42 -10.79 -3.62
C PHE A 67 -5.70 -10.66 -2.78
N VAL A 68 -6.80 -11.31 -3.21
CA VAL A 68 -8.05 -11.31 -2.45
C VAL A 68 -7.87 -11.99 -1.09
N THR A 69 -7.20 -13.14 -1.04
CA THR A 69 -6.93 -13.83 0.24
C THR A 69 -6.05 -13.00 1.18
N SER A 70 -5.15 -12.16 0.64
CA SER A 70 -4.32 -11.26 1.43
C SER A 70 -5.12 -10.11 2.07
N VAL A 71 -6.19 -9.66 1.41
CA VAL A 71 -7.08 -8.61 1.93
C VAL A 71 -7.93 -9.13 3.09
N ASP A 72 -8.32 -10.40 3.05
CA ASP A 72 -9.15 -11.02 4.10
C ASP A 72 -8.36 -11.33 5.39
N GLN A 73 -7.02 -11.33 5.32
CA GLN A 73 -6.14 -11.47 6.48
C GLN A 73 -5.89 -10.15 7.23
N LEU A 74 -6.39 -9.03 6.72
CA LEU A 74 -6.19 -7.72 7.34
C LEU A 74 -7.08 -7.55 8.57
N GLU A 75 -6.47 -7.19 9.69
CA GLU A 75 -7.14 -6.96 10.97
C GLU A 75 -6.63 -5.72 11.68
N SER A 76 -7.40 -5.23 12.66
CA SER A 76 -6.94 -4.21 13.60
C SER A 76 -5.87 -4.77 14.52
N VAL A 77 -4.92 -3.94 14.92
CA VAL A 77 -3.87 -4.32 15.88
C VAL A 77 -4.24 -3.86 17.29
N THR A 78 -4.05 -4.74 18.27
CA THR A 78 -4.02 -4.37 19.68
C THR A 78 -2.59 -4.54 20.17
N LEU A 79 -2.05 -3.58 20.91
CA LEU A 79 -0.68 -3.63 21.43
C LEU A 79 -0.72 -3.85 22.95
N THR A 80 0.15 -4.73 23.42
CA THR A 80 0.29 -5.09 24.83
C THR A 80 0.69 -3.85 25.63
N GLN A 81 0.00 -3.63 26.76
CA GLN A 81 0.31 -2.54 27.66
C GLN A 81 1.66 -2.80 28.34
N LEU A 82 2.54 -1.80 28.32
CA LEU A 82 3.76 -1.84 29.13
C LEU A 82 3.47 -1.43 30.58
N PRO A 83 4.32 -1.84 31.53
CA PRO A 83 4.24 -1.39 32.91
C PRO A 83 4.25 0.15 33.03
N PRO A 84 3.61 0.72 34.07
CA PRO A 84 3.43 2.16 34.23
C PRO A 84 4.74 2.95 34.35
N GLN A 85 5.86 2.28 34.63
CA GLN A 85 7.20 2.86 34.68
C GLN A 85 7.73 3.26 33.29
N PHE A 86 7.10 2.82 32.20
CA PHE A 86 7.44 3.17 30.82
C PHE A 86 6.31 3.92 30.10
N PRO A 87 5.80 5.05 30.63
CA PRO A 87 4.62 5.71 30.08
C PRO A 87 4.85 6.24 28.66
N THR A 88 6.04 6.79 28.39
CA THR A 88 6.41 7.32 27.07
C THR A 88 6.53 6.21 26.02
N LEU A 89 7.12 5.08 26.40
CA LEU A 89 7.26 3.93 25.50
C LEU A 89 5.91 3.29 25.21
N ASN A 90 5.07 3.13 26.24
CA ASN A 90 3.70 2.65 26.08
C ASN A 90 2.93 3.56 25.13
N LYS A 91 2.96 4.88 25.37
CA LYS A 91 2.32 5.87 24.50
C LYS A 91 2.79 5.75 23.05
N THR A 92 4.09 5.62 22.83
CA THR A 92 4.67 5.44 21.48
C THR A 92 4.02 4.24 20.79
N PHE A 93 4.03 3.05 21.41
CA PHE A 93 3.38 1.88 20.83
C PHE A 93 1.90 2.14 20.54
N GLN A 94 1.13 2.61 21.54
CA GLN A 94 -0.31 2.82 21.38
C GLN A 94 -0.66 3.83 20.29
N ASP A 95 0.10 4.93 20.17
CA ASP A 95 -0.11 5.95 19.14
C ASP A 95 0.10 5.35 17.73
N HIS A 96 1.14 4.54 17.51
CA HIS A 96 1.36 3.89 16.22
C HIS A 96 0.34 2.80 15.90
N GLY A 97 -0.08 2.02 16.90
CA GLY A 97 -1.19 1.08 16.75
C GLY A 97 -2.50 1.79 16.36
N LYS A 98 -2.78 2.94 16.99
CA LYS A 98 -3.94 3.78 16.68
C LYS A 98 -3.88 4.33 15.24
N LEU A 99 -2.74 4.85 14.80
CA LEU A 99 -2.56 5.35 13.43
C LEU A 99 -2.88 4.27 12.38
N TYR A 100 -2.39 3.04 12.59
CA TYR A 100 -2.73 1.92 11.71
C TYR A 100 -4.22 1.57 11.79
N ASN A 101 -4.81 1.48 12.99
CA ASN A 101 -6.22 1.14 13.16
C ASN A 101 -7.15 2.17 12.51
N GLU A 102 -6.81 3.45 12.57
CA GLU A 102 -7.54 4.50 11.86
C GLU A 102 -7.46 4.32 10.33
N LEU A 103 -6.28 4.01 9.79
CA LEU A 103 -6.12 3.69 8.37
C LEU A 103 -6.95 2.47 7.97
N TYR A 104 -6.88 1.39 8.75
CA TYR A 104 -7.63 0.17 8.52
C TYR A 104 -9.14 0.39 8.60
N SER A 105 -9.62 1.19 9.56
CA SER A 105 -11.04 1.57 9.66
C SER A 105 -11.49 2.31 8.40
N ASN A 106 -10.73 3.31 7.93
CA ASN A 106 -11.05 4.03 6.70
C ASN A 106 -11.09 3.09 5.48
N PHE A 107 -10.18 2.12 5.42
CA PHE A 107 -10.17 1.09 4.38
C PHE A 107 -11.42 0.18 4.44
N LYS A 108 -11.83 -0.22 5.64
CA LYS A 108 -13.06 -1.02 5.84
C LYS A 108 -14.29 -0.24 5.42
N ASP A 109 -14.40 1.03 5.82
CA ASP A 109 -15.51 1.91 5.44
C ASP A 109 -15.55 2.17 3.93
N MET A 110 -14.39 2.26 3.29
CA MET A 110 -14.27 2.36 1.83
C MET A 110 -14.82 1.11 1.15
N ARG A 111 -14.41 -0.08 1.59
CA ARG A 111 -14.91 -1.36 1.04
C ARG A 111 -16.41 -1.50 1.24
N GLN A 112 -16.92 -1.17 2.42
CA GLN A 112 -18.36 -1.21 2.68
C GLN A 112 -19.11 -0.25 1.76
N SER A 113 -18.68 1.00 1.67
CA SER A 113 -19.34 2.00 0.81
C SER A 113 -19.28 1.63 -0.68
N LEU A 114 -18.19 0.96 -1.12
CA LEU A 114 -18.09 0.43 -2.48
C LEU A 114 -19.06 -0.73 -2.71
N ASN A 115 -19.21 -1.62 -1.74
CA ASN A 115 -20.18 -2.71 -1.81
C ASN A 115 -21.61 -2.19 -1.80
N ASP A 116 -21.91 -1.17 -0.98
CA ASP A 116 -23.21 -0.51 -0.95
C ASP A 116 -23.51 0.14 -2.30
N PHE A 117 -22.53 0.85 -2.88
CA PHE A 117 -22.64 1.43 -4.23
C PHE A 117 -22.94 0.34 -5.27
N LYS A 118 -22.16 -0.73 -5.32
CA LYS A 118 -22.35 -1.85 -6.25
C LYS A 118 -23.70 -2.56 -6.04
N GLY A 119 -24.14 -2.66 -4.78
CA GLY A 119 -25.40 -3.26 -4.37
C GLY A 119 -26.62 -2.62 -5.02
N LYS A 120 -26.54 -1.32 -5.35
CA LYS A 120 -27.63 -0.56 -6.01
C LYS A 120 -27.89 -0.95 -7.47
N PHE A 121 -27.03 -1.79 -8.06
CA PHE A 121 -27.06 -2.13 -9.48
C PHE A 121 -27.08 -3.64 -9.75
N VAL A 122 -27.21 -4.48 -8.72
CA VAL A 122 -27.10 -5.95 -8.85
C VAL A 122 -28.11 -6.51 -9.86
N GLN A 123 -29.33 -5.98 -9.88
CA GLN A 123 -30.38 -6.45 -10.78
C GLN A 123 -30.08 -6.07 -12.23
N GLU A 124 -29.62 -4.83 -12.45
CA GLU A 124 -29.33 -4.27 -13.77
C GLU A 124 -28.02 -4.80 -14.38
N THR A 125 -27.10 -5.28 -13.55
CA THR A 125 -25.83 -5.87 -13.99
C THR A 125 -25.85 -7.41 -14.00
N ALA A 126 -27.03 -8.02 -14.11
CA ALA A 126 -27.21 -9.49 -14.14
C ALA A 126 -26.48 -10.24 -13.00
N GLY A 127 -26.44 -9.63 -11.81
CA GLY A 127 -25.79 -10.19 -10.62
C GLY A 127 -24.30 -9.88 -10.46
N ILE A 128 -23.64 -9.24 -11.44
CA ILE A 128 -22.19 -8.98 -11.41
C ILE A 128 -21.91 -7.47 -11.54
N PRO A 129 -21.97 -6.70 -10.43
CA PRO A 129 -21.82 -5.25 -10.46
C PRO A 129 -20.34 -4.83 -10.58
N ILE A 130 -19.87 -4.72 -11.83
CA ILE A 130 -18.56 -4.13 -12.16
C ILE A 130 -18.71 -2.60 -12.19
N ILE A 131 -17.73 -1.86 -11.65
CA ILE A 131 -17.81 -0.40 -11.48
C ILE A 131 -18.19 0.32 -12.78
N ALA A 132 -17.57 -0.03 -13.90
CA ALA A 132 -17.87 0.59 -15.18
C ALA A 132 -19.34 0.42 -15.61
N ASP A 133 -19.94 -0.75 -15.37
CA ASP A 133 -21.34 -1.01 -15.73
C ASP A 133 -22.30 -0.34 -14.75
N CYS A 134 -21.97 -0.31 -13.45
CA CYS A 134 -22.71 0.48 -12.46
C CYS A 134 -22.76 1.96 -12.87
N LEU A 135 -21.65 2.53 -13.33
CA LEU A 135 -21.59 3.93 -13.75
C LEU A 135 -22.35 4.20 -15.06
N LYS A 136 -22.37 3.24 -16.00
CA LYS A 136 -23.25 3.32 -17.19
C LYS A 136 -24.72 3.37 -16.79
N VAL A 137 -25.16 2.46 -15.90
CA VAL A 137 -26.54 2.44 -15.42
C VAL A 137 -26.87 3.74 -14.67
N LEU A 138 -25.96 4.22 -13.82
CA LEU A 138 -26.13 5.49 -13.11
C LEU A 138 -26.27 6.67 -14.08
N SER A 139 -25.44 6.72 -15.14
CA SER A 139 -25.53 7.75 -16.18
C SER A 139 -26.91 7.77 -16.84
N ALA A 140 -27.46 6.60 -17.15
CA ALA A 140 -28.80 6.48 -17.70
C ALA A 140 -29.86 6.95 -16.70
N ARG A 141 -29.74 6.57 -15.42
CA ARG A 141 -30.67 7.00 -14.36
C ARG A 141 -30.68 8.52 -14.16
N CYS A 142 -29.57 9.20 -14.39
CA CYS A 142 -29.49 10.66 -14.25
C CYS A 142 -30.19 11.43 -15.39
N GLY A 143 -30.64 10.74 -16.45
CA GLY A 143 -31.54 11.29 -17.46
C GLY A 143 -31.09 12.58 -18.17
N GLY A 144 -29.78 12.79 -18.26
CA GLY A 144 -29.20 14.00 -18.89
C GLY A 144 -28.98 15.18 -17.95
N ALA A 145 -29.22 15.02 -16.64
CA ALA A 145 -28.81 16.00 -15.64
C ALA A 145 -27.31 16.31 -15.76
N LYS A 146 -26.94 17.58 -15.61
CA LYS A 146 -25.55 18.02 -15.75
C LYS A 146 -24.71 17.54 -14.58
N ILE A 147 -23.85 16.55 -14.86
CA ILE A 147 -22.85 16.05 -13.93
C ILE A 147 -21.47 16.51 -14.39
N SER A 148 -20.74 17.16 -13.50
CA SER A 148 -19.33 17.53 -13.74
C SER A 148 -18.43 16.85 -12.71
N ALA A 149 -17.13 16.79 -12.98
CA ALA A 149 -16.17 16.23 -12.02
C ALA A 149 -15.08 17.22 -11.67
N GLN A 150 -14.76 17.29 -10.38
CA GLN A 150 -13.54 17.88 -9.88
C GLN A 150 -12.50 16.77 -9.65
N ARG A 151 -11.42 16.81 -10.43
CA ARG A 151 -10.30 15.86 -10.29
C ARG A 151 -9.25 16.40 -9.34
N GLN A 152 -8.84 15.57 -8.39
CA GLN A 152 -7.72 15.80 -7.50
C GLN A 152 -6.84 14.55 -7.46
N LYS A 153 -5.66 14.65 -6.84
CA LYS A 153 -4.80 13.48 -6.63
C LYS A 153 -5.60 12.41 -5.86
N ASN A 154 -5.75 11.23 -6.49
CA ASN A 154 -6.46 10.06 -5.97
C ASN A 154 -7.94 10.29 -5.63
N CYS A 155 -8.62 11.22 -6.31
CA CYS A 155 -10.02 11.52 -6.03
C CYS A 155 -10.73 12.12 -7.25
N ILE A 156 -11.94 11.63 -7.52
CA ILE A 156 -12.86 12.22 -8.49
C ILE A 156 -14.14 12.55 -7.73
N GLN A 157 -14.46 13.83 -7.57
CA GLN A 157 -15.70 14.25 -6.95
C GLN A 157 -16.68 14.71 -8.03
N LEU A 158 -17.85 14.07 -8.06
CA LEU A 158 -18.95 14.50 -8.90
C LEU A 158 -19.63 15.71 -8.27
N MET A 159 -19.86 16.71 -9.10
CA MET A 159 -20.58 17.95 -8.79
C MET A 159 -21.86 17.96 -9.63
N PHE A 160 -22.99 18.00 -8.95
CA PHE A 160 -24.33 17.96 -9.54
C PHE A 160 -25.30 18.76 -8.67
N ASP A 161 -26.36 19.32 -9.28
CA ASP A 161 -27.47 19.91 -8.55
C ASP A 161 -28.50 18.81 -8.23
N GLN A 162 -28.81 18.63 -6.94
CA GLN A 162 -29.77 17.63 -6.50
C GLN A 162 -31.17 17.83 -7.11
N ARG A 163 -31.59 19.08 -7.31
CA ARG A 163 -32.90 19.39 -7.93
C ARG A 163 -32.91 18.99 -9.39
N GLU A 164 -31.86 19.37 -10.12
CA GLU A 164 -31.73 19.03 -11.54
C GLU A 164 -31.70 17.51 -11.75
N VAL A 165 -30.97 16.76 -10.91
CA VAL A 165 -30.97 15.29 -10.97
C VAL A 165 -32.36 14.73 -10.64
N SER A 166 -33.04 15.26 -9.63
CA SER A 166 -34.38 14.78 -9.25
C SER A 166 -35.45 15.05 -10.33
N GLU A 167 -35.32 16.15 -11.06
CA GLU A 167 -36.27 16.54 -12.11
C GLU A 167 -36.05 15.78 -13.42
N ASN A 168 -34.79 15.44 -13.74
CA ASN A 168 -34.43 14.78 -15.00
C ASN A 168 -34.27 13.25 -14.89
N CYS A 169 -34.17 12.69 -13.68
CA CYS A 169 -33.88 11.26 -13.53
C CYS A 169 -34.99 10.36 -14.11
N SER A 170 -34.58 9.21 -14.64
CA SER A 170 -35.52 8.17 -15.03
C SER A 170 -35.90 7.32 -13.81
N GLY A 171 -36.99 7.67 -13.12
CA GLY A 171 -37.51 6.91 -11.98
C GLY A 171 -37.56 7.71 -10.68
N LEU A 172 -37.33 7.04 -9.56
CA LEU A 172 -37.30 7.69 -8.25
C LEU A 172 -35.97 8.46 -8.08
N PRO A 173 -35.99 9.71 -7.59
CA PRO A 173 -34.77 10.50 -7.38
C PRO A 173 -33.71 9.78 -6.54
N GLU A 174 -34.13 8.99 -5.56
CA GLU A 174 -33.25 8.23 -4.66
C GLU A 174 -32.37 7.22 -5.43
N ASP A 175 -32.89 6.65 -6.53
CA ASP A 175 -32.18 5.66 -7.36
C ASP A 175 -31.00 6.28 -8.13
N ALA A 176 -30.97 7.61 -8.27
CA ALA A 176 -29.88 8.36 -8.88
C ALA A 176 -29.02 9.09 -7.83
N LEU A 177 -29.64 9.77 -6.86
CA LEU A 177 -28.95 10.59 -5.86
C LEU A 177 -28.11 9.76 -4.89
N GLU A 178 -28.65 8.67 -4.33
CA GLU A 178 -27.92 7.88 -3.34
C GLU A 178 -26.66 7.24 -3.94
N PRO A 179 -26.68 6.62 -5.14
CA PRO A 179 -25.44 6.15 -5.77
C PRO A 179 -24.43 7.25 -6.08
N LEU A 180 -24.85 8.46 -6.45
CA LEU A 180 -23.95 9.60 -6.66
C LEU A 180 -23.25 10.02 -5.34
N GLU A 181 -23.99 10.03 -4.24
CA GLU A 181 -23.44 10.31 -2.91
C GLU A 181 -22.48 9.21 -2.43
N LEU A 182 -22.85 7.94 -2.64
CA LEU A 182 -21.99 6.79 -2.35
C LEU A 182 -20.71 6.83 -3.17
N TYR A 183 -20.79 7.15 -4.46
CA TYR A 183 -19.63 7.34 -5.33
C TYR A 183 -18.67 8.41 -4.77
N ASN A 184 -19.21 9.56 -4.37
CA ASN A 184 -18.43 10.65 -3.79
C ASN A 184 -17.82 10.25 -2.43
N LYS A 185 -18.56 9.51 -1.60
CA LYS A 185 -18.06 8.95 -0.33
C LYS A 185 -16.90 7.99 -0.56
N VAL A 186 -17.03 7.05 -1.50
CA VAL A 186 -15.96 6.11 -1.87
C VAL A 186 -14.71 6.86 -2.32
N ASN A 187 -14.85 7.85 -3.21
CA ASN A 187 -13.72 8.67 -3.68
C ASN A 187 -13.02 9.46 -2.57
N ARG A 188 -13.78 10.01 -1.60
CA ARG A 188 -13.19 10.67 -0.42
C ARG A 188 -12.41 9.69 0.46
N LEU A 189 -12.94 8.49 0.65
CA LEU A 189 -12.28 7.45 1.45
C LEU A 189 -11.04 6.90 0.75
N ILE A 190 -11.08 6.67 -0.56
CA ILE A 190 -9.92 6.31 -1.38
C ILE A 190 -8.80 7.33 -1.20
N LYS A 191 -9.13 8.62 -1.35
CA LYS A 191 -8.18 9.71 -1.12
C LYS A 191 -7.58 9.65 0.29
N GLY A 192 -8.44 9.53 1.30
CA GLY A 192 -8.01 9.46 2.70
C GLY A 192 -7.07 8.28 2.98
N VAL A 193 -7.34 7.11 2.41
CA VAL A 193 -6.49 5.92 2.56
C VAL A 193 -5.16 6.10 1.83
N LEU A 194 -5.19 6.52 0.56
CA LEU A 194 -3.96 6.67 -0.25
C LEU A 194 -3.06 7.82 0.22
N ASP A 195 -3.62 8.88 0.80
CA ASP A 195 -2.83 9.98 1.35
C ASP A 195 -2.22 9.62 2.73
N LYS A 196 -2.93 8.82 3.55
CA LYS A 196 -2.47 8.43 4.89
C LYS A 196 -1.54 7.22 4.90
N ALA A 197 -1.74 6.24 4.02
CA ALA A 197 -0.97 4.99 4.01
C ALA A 197 0.56 5.21 4.00
N PRO A 198 1.13 6.09 3.14
CA PRO A 198 2.57 6.35 3.15
C PRO A 198 3.06 6.99 4.47
N GLN A 199 2.23 7.84 5.09
CA GLN A 199 2.57 8.52 6.34
C GLN A 199 2.61 7.53 7.51
N VAL A 200 1.61 6.65 7.60
CA VAL A 200 1.57 5.59 8.62
C VAL A 200 2.74 4.63 8.42
N ASN A 201 3.03 4.23 7.18
CA ASN A 201 4.15 3.34 6.89
C ASN A 201 5.50 3.95 7.28
N LYS A 202 5.74 5.22 6.91
CA LYS A 202 6.96 5.95 7.31
C LYS A 202 7.06 6.07 8.83
N SER A 203 5.95 6.39 9.50
CA SER A 203 5.91 6.51 10.96
C SER A 203 6.25 5.19 11.65
N LEU A 204 5.76 4.06 11.14
CA LEU A 204 6.10 2.73 11.67
C LEU A 204 7.57 2.38 11.42
N GLY A 205 8.09 2.73 10.23
CA GLY A 205 9.51 2.55 9.89
C GLY A 205 10.44 3.16 10.94
N LEU A 206 10.18 4.41 11.34
CA LEU A 206 11.00 5.10 12.36
C LEU A 206 11.04 4.35 13.71
N VAL A 207 9.91 3.76 14.14
CA VAL A 207 9.84 3.01 15.40
C VAL A 207 10.58 1.69 15.32
N LEU A 208 10.48 1.01 14.16
CA LEU A 208 11.15 -0.25 13.92
C LEU A 208 12.67 -0.06 13.75
N GLU A 209 13.11 1.06 13.19
CA GLU A 209 14.53 1.45 13.15
C GLU A 209 15.09 1.70 14.56
N ASP A 210 14.28 2.25 15.47
CA ASP A 210 14.68 2.53 16.86
C ASP A 210 14.56 1.31 17.80
N GLU A 211 14.20 0.13 17.29
CA GLU A 211 13.92 -1.09 18.07
C GLU A 211 14.98 -1.40 19.13
N GLN A 212 16.27 -1.30 18.77
CA GLN A 212 17.35 -1.61 19.70
C GLN A 212 17.39 -0.65 20.89
N ASN A 213 17.08 0.62 20.67
CA ASN A 213 17.05 1.62 21.72
C ASN A 213 15.83 1.43 22.61
N LEU A 214 14.66 1.12 22.05
CA LEU A 214 13.45 0.80 22.82
C LEU A 214 13.70 -0.37 23.80
N ARG A 215 14.39 -1.42 23.35
CA ARG A 215 14.80 -2.55 24.21
C ARG A 215 15.80 -2.10 25.29
N LYS A 216 16.83 -1.32 24.92
CA LYS A 216 17.83 -0.80 25.86
C LYS A 216 17.22 0.06 26.97
N VAL A 217 16.19 0.84 26.69
CA VAL A 217 15.48 1.66 27.69
C VAL A 217 14.93 0.77 28.82
N ILE A 218 14.36 -0.39 28.46
CA ILE A 218 13.85 -1.34 29.45
C ILE A 218 15.00 -2.04 30.18
N THR A 219 16.02 -2.51 29.46
CA THR A 219 17.15 -3.22 30.06
C THR A 219 17.97 -2.37 31.03
N LYS A 220 18.03 -1.05 30.81
CA LYS A 220 18.74 -0.10 31.69
C LYS A 220 17.87 0.44 32.83
N SER A 221 16.63 0.01 32.94
CA SER A 221 15.74 0.46 34.02
C SER A 221 16.11 -0.20 35.35
N ASP A 222 15.90 0.52 36.46
CA ASP A 222 16.12 0.01 37.82
C ASP A 222 14.98 -0.90 38.31
N LEU A 223 14.31 -1.61 37.40
CA LEU A 223 13.19 -2.49 37.73
C LEU A 223 13.70 -3.80 38.35
N PRO A 224 12.91 -4.41 39.26
CA PRO A 224 13.16 -5.77 39.74
C PRO A 224 13.28 -6.76 38.56
N PRO A 225 14.12 -7.81 38.64
CA PRO A 225 14.39 -8.72 37.53
C PRO A 225 13.14 -9.32 36.86
N LYS A 226 12.12 -9.64 37.66
CA LYS A 226 10.84 -10.18 37.16
C LYS A 226 10.07 -9.14 36.34
N GLU A 227 9.92 -7.91 36.86
CA GLU A 227 9.20 -6.83 36.19
C GLU A 227 9.93 -6.36 34.93
N ALA A 228 11.27 -6.29 34.98
CA ALA A 228 12.10 -5.98 33.82
C ALA A 228 11.93 -7.02 32.70
N SER A 229 11.85 -8.30 33.05
CA SER A 229 11.61 -9.40 32.10
C SER A 229 10.22 -9.31 31.46
N GLU A 230 9.18 -9.05 32.25
CA GLU A 230 7.80 -8.89 31.75
C GLU A 230 7.67 -7.68 30.81
N ALA A 231 8.26 -6.53 31.18
CA ALA A 231 8.31 -5.33 30.35
C ALA A 231 9.01 -5.59 29.01
N LEU A 232 10.15 -6.30 29.05
CA LEU A 232 10.91 -6.62 27.85
C LEU A 232 10.14 -7.57 26.93
N HIS A 233 9.43 -8.55 27.50
CA HIS A 233 8.57 -9.45 26.73
C HIS A 233 7.45 -8.69 26.02
N ALA A 234 6.73 -7.81 26.73
CA ALA A 234 5.69 -6.97 26.14
C ALA A 234 6.23 -6.05 25.03
N CYS A 235 7.43 -5.48 25.22
CA CYS A 235 8.09 -4.67 24.21
C CYS A 235 8.41 -5.48 22.93
N ILE A 236 8.98 -6.67 23.09
CA ILE A 236 9.33 -7.55 21.96
C ILE A 236 8.07 -7.97 21.21
N GLU A 237 7.00 -8.30 21.94
CA GLU A 237 5.71 -8.65 21.36
C GLU A 237 5.14 -7.49 20.54
N ASN A 238 5.13 -6.27 21.09
CA ASN A 238 4.66 -5.08 20.40
C ASN A 238 5.46 -4.80 19.13
N ILE A 239 6.79 -4.86 19.19
CA ILE A 239 7.65 -4.71 18.02
C ILE A 239 7.32 -5.77 16.96
N SER A 240 7.14 -7.03 17.38
CA SER A 240 6.77 -8.13 16.47
C SER A 240 5.43 -7.88 15.77
N ARG A 241 4.44 -7.38 16.51
CA ARG A 241 3.13 -6.98 15.95
C ARG A 241 3.28 -5.82 14.97
N LEU A 242 4.01 -4.76 15.34
CA LEU A 242 4.26 -3.60 14.47
C LEU A 242 4.99 -3.98 13.19
N ARG A 243 5.93 -4.94 13.23
CA ARG A 243 6.70 -5.38 12.07
C ARG A 243 5.85 -5.99 10.95
N LYS A 244 4.66 -6.49 11.26
CA LYS A 244 3.72 -7.03 10.25
C LYS A 244 2.98 -5.93 9.50
N LEU A 245 2.76 -4.78 10.14
CA LEU A 245 1.88 -3.73 9.64
C LEU A 245 2.31 -3.11 8.31
N PRO A 246 3.61 -2.88 8.01
CA PRO A 246 4.03 -2.39 6.70
C PRO A 246 3.50 -3.22 5.52
N GLY A 247 3.51 -4.55 5.64
CA GLY A 247 2.95 -5.45 4.62
C GLY A 247 1.43 -5.31 4.48
N PHE A 248 0.72 -5.14 5.58
CA PHE A 248 -0.72 -4.87 5.58
C PHE A 248 -1.06 -3.53 4.93
N ILE A 249 -0.28 -2.49 5.21
CA ILE A 249 -0.45 -1.16 4.60
C ILE A 249 -0.23 -1.26 3.08
N GLU A 250 0.77 -2.02 2.63
CA GLU A 250 1.01 -2.23 1.19
C GLU A 250 -0.19 -2.92 0.50
N ILE A 251 -0.80 -3.91 1.14
CA ILE A 251 -2.02 -4.57 0.63
C ILE A 251 -3.17 -3.56 0.53
N ILE A 252 -3.41 -2.77 1.59
CA ILE A 252 -4.43 -1.72 1.63
C ILE A 252 -4.22 -0.70 0.50
N GLU A 253 -2.99 -0.23 0.33
CA GLU A 253 -2.62 0.76 -0.69
C GLU A 253 -2.84 0.20 -2.09
N LYS A 254 -2.32 -0.99 -2.40
CA LYS A 254 -2.50 -1.66 -3.70
C LYS A 254 -3.97 -1.88 -4.03
N TYR A 255 -4.78 -2.32 -3.06
CA TYR A 255 -6.20 -2.56 -3.28
C TYR A 255 -6.91 -1.26 -3.59
N THR A 256 -6.69 -0.26 -2.75
CA THR A 256 -7.34 1.05 -2.88
C THR A 256 -6.94 1.73 -4.19
N HIS A 257 -5.68 1.61 -4.60
CA HIS A 257 -5.19 2.13 -5.87
C HIS A 257 -5.84 1.41 -7.07
N LYS A 258 -5.96 0.08 -7.02
CA LYS A 258 -6.67 -0.69 -8.06
C LYS A 258 -8.12 -0.21 -8.22
N ILE A 259 -8.85 -0.07 -7.10
CA ILE A 259 -10.23 0.44 -7.13
C ILE A 259 -10.28 1.87 -7.67
N PHE A 260 -9.34 2.74 -7.29
CA PHE A 260 -9.26 4.10 -7.83
C PHE A 260 -9.10 4.09 -9.35
N LEU A 261 -8.26 3.23 -9.92
CA LEU A 261 -8.09 3.11 -11.36
C LEU A 261 -9.37 2.60 -12.06
N GLU A 262 -10.07 1.63 -11.46
CA GLU A 262 -11.38 1.16 -11.97
C GLU A 262 -12.43 2.28 -11.97
N ILE A 263 -12.47 3.08 -10.91
CA ILE A 263 -13.33 4.27 -10.82
C ILE A 263 -12.93 5.30 -11.88
N LEU A 264 -11.65 5.62 -11.99
CA LEU A 264 -11.14 6.60 -12.96
C LEU A 264 -11.55 6.24 -14.38
N GLU A 265 -11.40 4.98 -14.77
CA GLU A 265 -11.80 4.51 -16.10
C GLU A 265 -13.32 4.53 -16.27
N GLY A 266 -14.07 3.98 -15.31
CA GLY A 266 -15.53 3.94 -15.41
C GLY A 266 -16.18 5.32 -15.38
N SER A 267 -15.56 6.31 -14.74
CA SER A 267 -16.09 7.67 -14.62
C SER A 267 -16.08 8.44 -15.94
N LYS A 268 -15.30 8.00 -16.94
CA LYS A 268 -15.34 8.57 -18.29
C LYS A 268 -16.70 8.40 -18.96
N VAL A 269 -17.51 7.45 -18.50
CA VAL A 269 -18.88 7.26 -19.01
C VAL A 269 -19.83 8.33 -18.48
N LEU A 270 -19.65 8.77 -17.23
CA LEU A 270 -20.49 9.79 -16.60
C LEU A 270 -20.11 11.21 -16.99
N LEU A 271 -18.84 11.39 -17.36
CA LEU A 271 -18.29 12.68 -17.69
C LEU A 271 -18.21 12.75 -19.19
N GLU A 272 -19.00 13.64 -19.80
CA GLU A 272 -18.79 14.05 -21.18
C GLU A 272 -17.39 14.70 -21.26
N GLU A 273 -16.33 13.89 -21.40
CA GLU A 273 -14.97 14.37 -21.55
C GLU A 273 -14.89 15.05 -22.93
N LYS A 274 -15.19 16.36 -22.97
CA LYS A 274 -14.48 17.25 -23.88
C LYS A 274 -13.04 17.24 -23.41
N GLU A 275 -12.18 16.49 -24.10
CA GLU A 275 -10.74 16.47 -23.90
C GLU A 275 -10.23 17.90 -23.69
N VAL A 276 -9.92 18.26 -22.45
CA VAL A 276 -9.10 19.45 -22.20
C VAL A 276 -7.68 19.02 -22.52
N GLN A 277 -7.23 19.40 -23.71
CA GLN A 277 -5.86 19.24 -24.15
C GLN A 277 -4.91 19.85 -23.10
N ARG A 278 -3.83 19.10 -22.85
CA ARG A 278 -2.79 19.36 -21.84
C ARG A 278 -2.18 20.74 -21.93
#